data_AF-A0A4Y2BQ30-F1
#
_entry.id   AF-A0A4Y2BQ30-F1
#
_cell.length_a   1.000
_cell.length_b   1.000
_cell.length_c   1.000
_cell.angle_alpha   90.00
_cell.angle_beta   90.00
_cell.angle_gamma   90.00
#
_symmetry.space_group_name_H-M   'P 1'
#
loop_
_entity.id
_entity.type
_entity.pdbx_description
1 polymer ?
#
loop_
_entity_poly.entity_id
_entity_poly.type
_entity_poly.pdbx_seq_one_letter_code
_entity_poly.pdbx_strand_id
1 'polypeptide(L)'
;MEDVQEAFVRGPRTSIRKAASELSMTQSTIHNVLHRKPRLYAYKIQIVQKLQPIDGPQHAAFAVEMLSRIENEHNFLNSIIFSDEATFHVSNKVNKHNRRIWGSEIPTQYRKWKETVQK
;
A
#
# COMPACT_ATOMS: atom_id res chain seq x y z
N MET A 1 0.88 -10.40 27.87
CA MET A 1 1.10 -11.07 26.55
C MET A 1 -0.19 -11.03 25.73
N GLU A 2 -1.32 -11.34 26.35
CA GLU A 2 -2.66 -11.09 25.79
C GLU A 2 -2.86 -9.59 25.46
N ASP A 3 -2.28 -8.70 26.26
CA ASP A 3 -2.30 -7.23 26.04
C ASP A 3 -1.69 -6.81 24.69
N VAL A 4 -0.66 -7.54 24.22
CA VAL A 4 -0.07 -7.32 22.90
C VAL A 4 -1.08 -7.74 21.83
N GLN A 5 -1.74 -8.88 21.99
CA GLN A 5 -2.73 -9.35 21.02
C GLN A 5 -3.92 -8.38 20.97
N GLU A 6 -4.44 -7.98 22.12
CA GLU A 6 -5.55 -7.03 22.22
C GLU A 6 -5.20 -5.68 21.58
N ALA A 7 -3.97 -5.18 21.79
CA ALA A 7 -3.52 -3.93 21.18
C ALA A 7 -3.54 -3.97 19.64
N PHE A 8 -3.16 -5.10 19.04
CA PHE A 8 -3.16 -5.28 17.58
C PHE A 8 -4.54 -5.68 17.02
N VAL A 9 -5.41 -6.30 17.82
CA VAL A 9 -6.82 -6.51 17.47
C VAL A 9 -7.56 -5.17 17.45
N ARG A 10 -7.38 -4.34 18.50
CA ARG A 10 -7.97 -2.99 18.61
C ARG A 10 -7.42 -2.04 17.55
N GLY A 11 -6.13 -2.16 17.24
CA GLY A 11 -5.42 -1.28 16.32
C GLY A 11 -4.51 -2.05 15.38
N PRO A 12 -5.02 -2.68 14.31
CA PRO A 12 -4.20 -3.54 13.43
C PRO A 12 -3.14 -2.78 12.62
N ARG A 13 -3.09 -1.45 12.73
CA ARG A 13 -2.12 -0.56 12.04
C ARG A 13 -1.06 0.00 12.99
N THR A 14 -1.07 -0.42 14.26
CA THR A 14 -0.03 -0.01 15.20
C THR A 14 1.32 -0.56 14.76
N SER A 15 2.36 0.26 14.93
CA SER A 15 3.72 -0.20 14.67
C SER A 15 4.24 -0.96 15.89
N ILE A 16 5.12 -1.94 15.66
CA ILE A 16 5.82 -2.65 16.74
C ILE A 16 6.49 -1.66 17.69
N ARG A 17 7.10 -0.59 17.16
CA ARG A 17 7.75 0.45 17.95
C ARG A 17 6.76 1.19 18.86
N LYS A 18 5.58 1.55 18.34
CA LYS A 18 4.55 2.21 19.14
C LYS A 18 4.03 1.29 20.24
N ALA A 19 3.71 0.04 19.90
CA ALA A 19 3.27 -0.96 20.87
C ALA A 19 4.34 -1.24 21.93
N ALA A 20 5.63 -1.27 21.55
CA ALA A 20 6.75 -1.44 22.47
C ALA A 20 6.82 -0.31 23.50
N SER A 21 6.63 0.93 23.04
CA SER A 21 6.58 2.10 23.91
C SER A 21 5.35 2.12 24.81
N GLU A 22 4.18 1.69 24.32
CA GLU A 22 2.93 1.70 25.09
C GLU A 22 2.88 0.60 26.15
N LEU A 23 3.45 -0.57 25.84
CA LEU A 23 3.45 -1.74 26.72
C LEU A 23 4.74 -1.88 27.54
N SER A 24 5.69 -0.95 27.40
CA SER A 24 7.01 -0.99 28.05
C SER A 24 7.76 -2.30 27.82
N MET A 25 7.70 -2.83 26.58
CA MET A 25 8.34 -4.09 26.18
C MET A 25 9.39 -3.84 25.10
N THR A 26 10.35 -4.76 24.96
CA THR A 26 11.28 -4.72 23.82
C THR A 26 10.56 -5.07 22.52
N GLN A 27 11.00 -4.46 21.41
CA GLN A 27 10.42 -4.70 20.08
C GLN A 27 10.51 -6.18 19.65
N SER A 28 11.60 -6.85 20.02
CA SER A 28 11.81 -8.28 19.76
C SER A 28 10.77 -9.15 20.47
N THR A 29 10.41 -8.80 21.70
CA THR A 29 9.36 -9.51 22.44
C THR A 29 8.02 -9.37 21.75
N ILE A 30 7.63 -8.15 21.36
CA ILE A 30 6.38 -7.94 20.63
C ILE A 30 6.36 -8.71 19.31
N HIS A 31 7.44 -8.64 18.53
CA HIS A 31 7.56 -9.39 17.29
C HIS A 31 7.37 -10.91 17.51
N ASN A 32 8.04 -11.47 18.53
CA ASN A 32 7.91 -12.89 18.85
C ASN A 32 6.49 -13.27 19.29
N VAL A 33 5.82 -12.41 20.07
CA VAL A 33 4.44 -12.63 20.52
C VAL A 33 3.47 -12.62 19.35
N LEU A 34 3.63 -11.68 18.40
CA LEU A 34 2.80 -11.59 17.19
C LEU A 34 2.91 -12.84 16.31
N HIS A 35 4.11 -13.41 16.18
CA HIS A 35 4.32 -14.55 15.29
C HIS A 35 4.10 -15.93 15.93
N ARG A 36 4.25 -16.07 17.25
CA ARG A 36 4.13 -17.39 17.92
C ARG A 36 2.70 -17.89 18.07
N LYS A 37 1.85 -17.14 18.79
CA LYS A 37 0.49 -17.60 19.14
C LYS A 37 -0.58 -17.18 18.12
N PRO A 38 -0.74 -15.88 17.79
CA PRO A 38 -1.81 -15.44 16.91
C PRO A 38 -1.43 -15.51 15.41
N ARG A 39 -0.15 -15.84 15.10
CA ARG A 39 0.39 -15.93 13.72
C ARG A 39 -0.01 -14.71 12.88
N LEU A 40 0.16 -13.51 13.43
CA LEU A 40 -0.11 -12.28 12.70
C LEU A 40 1.06 -11.97 11.78
N TYR A 41 0.75 -11.58 10.55
CA TYR A 41 1.71 -11.15 9.55
C TYR A 41 1.47 -9.69 9.19
N ALA A 42 2.56 -8.99 8.88
CA ALA A 42 2.51 -7.58 8.53
C ALA A 42 2.33 -7.41 7.02
N TYR A 43 1.10 -7.17 6.58
CA TYR A 43 0.77 -6.95 5.18
C TYR A 43 0.99 -5.49 4.77
N LYS A 44 1.66 -5.27 3.64
CA LYS A 44 1.84 -3.94 3.06
C LYS A 44 0.55 -3.48 2.39
N ILE A 45 0.12 -2.26 2.69
CA ILE A 45 -1.06 -1.69 2.05
C ILE A 45 -0.71 -1.30 0.62
N GLN A 46 -1.52 -1.76 -0.33
CA GLN A 46 -1.47 -1.30 -1.71
C GLN A 46 -2.51 -0.21 -1.93
N ILE A 47 -2.08 0.89 -2.55
CA ILE A 47 -2.98 1.93 -3.02
C ILE A 47 -3.15 1.68 -4.51
N VAL A 48 -4.35 1.25 -4.90
CA VAL A 48 -4.69 0.96 -6.29
C VAL A 48 -5.73 1.97 -6.78
N GLN A 49 -5.71 2.26 -8.07
CA GLN A 49 -6.79 3.03 -8.70
C GLN A 49 -8.02 2.12 -8.88
N LYS A 50 -9.21 2.67 -8.69
CA LYS A 50 -10.45 1.93 -8.93
C LYS A 50 -10.73 1.92 -10.43
N LEU A 51 -10.58 0.76 -11.05
CA LEU A 51 -10.96 0.56 -12.45
C LEU A 51 -12.48 0.62 -12.63
N GLN A 52 -12.91 1.34 -13.66
CA GLN A 52 -14.25 1.30 -14.21
C GLN A 52 -14.37 0.18 -15.24
N PRO A 53 -15.59 -0.33 -15.52
CA PRO A 53 -15.78 -1.36 -16.55
C PRO A 53 -15.27 -0.96 -17.94
N ILE A 54 -15.26 0.35 -18.24
CA ILE A 54 -14.81 0.88 -19.53
C ILE A 54 -13.27 0.91 -19.69
N ASP A 55 -12.52 0.92 -18.58
CA ASP A 55 -11.07 1.05 -18.61
C ASP A 55 -10.42 -0.18 -19.26
N GLY A 56 -10.98 -1.37 -19.05
CA GLY A 56 -10.48 -2.62 -19.64
C GLY A 56 -10.41 -2.57 -21.17
N PRO A 57 -11.55 -2.34 -21.86
CA PRO A 57 -11.57 -2.15 -23.31
C PRO A 57 -10.67 -1.01 -23.80
N GLN A 58 -10.62 0.12 -23.09
CA GLN A 58 -9.76 1.26 -23.47
C GLN A 58 -8.27 0.92 -23.39
N HIS A 59 -7.84 0.26 -22.32
CA HIS A 59 -6.45 -0.19 -22.15
C HIS A 59 -6.06 -1.20 -23.22
N ALA A 60 -6.96 -2.13 -23.56
CA ALA A 60 -6.71 -3.12 -24.62
C ALA A 60 -6.57 -2.45 -26.00
N ALA A 61 -7.49 -1.53 -26.34
CA ALA A 61 -7.42 -0.78 -27.59
C ALA A 61 -6.12 0.04 -27.69
N PHE A 62 -5.75 0.74 -26.62
CA PHE A 62 -4.48 1.48 -26.54
C PHE A 62 -3.27 0.56 -26.74
N ALA A 63 -3.25 -0.60 -26.06
CA ALA A 63 -2.13 -1.54 -26.19
C ALA A 63 -1.97 -2.06 -27.63
N VAL A 64 -3.07 -2.39 -28.30
CA VAL A 64 -3.07 -2.83 -29.71
C VAL A 64 -2.57 -1.72 -30.63
N GLU A 65 -3.04 -0.49 -30.44
CA GLU A 65 -2.60 0.66 -31.23
C GLU A 65 -1.11 0.93 -31.05
N MET A 66 -0.63 0.96 -29.80
CA MET A 66 0.78 1.17 -29.50
C MET A 66 1.67 0.07 -30.07
N LEU A 67 1.24 -1.19 -29.98
CA LEU A 67 1.96 -2.31 -30.58
C LEU A 67 2.06 -2.16 -32.11
N SER A 68 0.95 -1.81 -32.76
CA SER A 68 0.94 -1.54 -34.20
C SER A 68 1.89 -0.41 -34.58
N ARG A 69 1.95 0.69 -33.80
CA ARG A 69 2.90 1.79 -34.07
C ARG A 69 4.34 1.36 -33.88
N ILE A 70 4.64 0.59 -32.84
CA ILE A 70 5.99 0.06 -32.61
C ILE A 70 6.46 -0.82 -33.78
N GLU A 71 5.57 -1.65 -34.34
CA GLU A 71 5.91 -2.55 -35.47
C GLU A 71 6.06 -1.82 -36.80
N ASN A 72 5.22 -0.81 -37.06
CA ASN A 72 5.14 -0.17 -38.38
C ASN A 72 5.97 1.12 -38.50
N GLU A 73 6.32 1.77 -37.39
CA GLU A 73 7.05 3.03 -37.38
C GLU A 73 8.43 2.85 -36.74
N HIS A 74 9.47 2.75 -37.58
CA HIS A 74 10.84 2.41 -37.16
C HIS A 74 11.43 3.28 -36.03
N ASN A 75 11.04 4.55 -35.95
CA ASN A 75 11.56 5.52 -34.98
C ASN A 75 10.56 5.92 -33.89
N PHE A 76 9.40 5.26 -33.81
CA PHE A 76 8.32 5.66 -32.91
C PHE A 76 8.77 5.77 -31.45
N LEU A 77 9.42 4.74 -30.91
CA LEU A 77 9.91 4.74 -29.53
C LEU A 77 10.96 5.82 -29.26
N ASN A 78 11.80 6.15 -30.24
CA ASN A 78 12.84 7.18 -30.12
C ASN A 78 12.25 8.59 -30.06
N SER A 79 11.00 8.78 -30.49
CA SER A 79 10.30 10.06 -30.47
C SER A 79 9.50 10.30 -29.18
N ILE A 80 9.39 9.29 -28.31
CA ILE A 80 8.57 9.36 -27.10
C ILE A 80 9.45 9.80 -25.91
N ILE A 81 9.01 10.85 -25.23
CA ILE A 81 9.58 11.27 -23.95
C ILE A 81 8.47 11.18 -22.91
N PHE A 82 8.69 10.39 -21.87
CA PHE A 82 7.78 10.30 -20.73
C PHE A 82 8.21 11.30 -19.67
N SER A 83 7.24 12.04 -19.13
CA SER A 83 7.39 12.80 -17.90
C SER A 83 6.33 12.35 -16.90
N ASP A 84 6.69 12.35 -15.61
CA ASP A 84 5.75 12.16 -14.51
C ASP A 84 5.84 13.32 -13.52
N GLU A 85 4.79 13.49 -12.72
CA GLU A 85 4.76 14.47 -11.65
C GLU A 85 4.66 13.74 -10.31
N ALA A 86 5.53 14.08 -9.37
CA ALA A 86 5.52 13.57 -8.01
C ALA A 86 5.25 14.71 -7.02
N THR A 87 4.12 14.63 -6.32
CA THR A 87 3.80 15.56 -5.24
C THR A 87 4.48 15.12 -3.94
N PHE A 88 5.32 15.99 -3.37
CA PHE A 88 5.91 15.81 -2.03
C PHE A 88 5.24 16.75 -1.03
N HIS A 89 4.91 16.23 0.15
CA HIS A 89 4.37 17.05 1.24
C HIS A 89 5.44 17.23 2.33
N VAL A 90 5.68 18.48 2.75
CA VAL A 90 6.64 18.81 3.82
C VAL A 90 6.11 18.43 5.20
N SER A 91 4.78 18.35 5.37
CA SER A 91 4.18 17.76 6.57
C SER A 91 4.51 16.26 6.63
N ASN A 92 4.80 15.71 7.82
CA ASN A 92 5.02 14.28 8.13
C ASN A 92 3.82 13.34 7.79
N LYS A 93 3.04 13.64 6.75
CA LYS A 93 1.94 12.82 6.26
C LYS A 93 2.48 11.52 5.70
N VAL A 94 2.15 10.46 6.43
CA VAL A 94 1.97 9.07 5.99
C VAL A 94 2.96 8.63 4.91
N ASN A 95 4.14 8.18 5.33
CA ASN A 95 5.01 7.40 4.46
C ASN A 95 4.30 6.09 4.08
N LYS A 96 3.89 5.97 2.81
CA LYS A 96 3.25 4.78 2.24
C LYS A 96 4.08 3.50 2.46
N HIS A 97 5.41 3.61 2.57
CA HIS A 97 6.31 2.48 2.83
C HIS A 97 6.16 1.90 4.23
N ASN A 98 5.77 2.71 5.22
CA ASN A 98 5.64 2.29 6.62
C ASN A 98 4.20 1.87 6.99
N ARG A 99 3.27 1.90 6.02
CA ARG A 99 1.87 1.51 6.21
C ARG A 99 1.72 -0.01 6.10
N ARG A 100 1.62 -0.67 7.25
CA ARG A 100 1.33 -2.10 7.36
C ARG A 100 0.05 -2.35 8.16
N ILE A 101 -0.61 -3.46 7.87
CA ILE A 101 -1.75 -3.99 8.62
C ILE A 101 -1.35 -5.37 9.12
N TRP A 102 -1.53 -5.61 10.41
CA TRP A 102 -1.35 -6.91 11.04
C TRP A 102 -2.63 -7.72 10.95
N GLY A 103 -2.53 -8.94 10.44
CA GLY A 103 -3.65 -9.87 10.31
C GLY A 103 -3.15 -11.32 10.23
N SER A 104 -4.00 -12.28 10.54
CA SER A 104 -3.72 -13.72 10.32
C SER A 104 -3.89 -14.11 8.85
N GLU A 105 -4.68 -13.34 8.12
CA GLU A 105 -5.00 -13.54 6.71
C GLU A 105 -4.78 -12.24 5.92
N ILE A 106 -4.67 -12.38 4.60
CA ILE A 106 -4.50 -11.25 3.69
C ILE A 106 -5.76 -10.36 3.78
N PRO A 107 -5.61 -9.06 4.12
CA PRO A 107 -6.75 -8.16 4.16
C PRO A 107 -7.38 -8.01 2.77
N THR A 108 -8.63 -8.43 2.59
CA THR A 108 -9.42 -8.28 1.35
C THR A 108 -10.24 -6.99 1.31
N GLN A 109 -10.19 -6.19 2.36
CA GLN A 109 -11.01 -4.99 2.50
C GLN A 109 -10.45 -3.82 1.69
N TYR A 110 -11.30 -3.24 0.84
CA TYR A 110 -11.02 -2.00 0.13
C TYR A 110 -11.62 -0.82 0.87
N ARG A 111 -10.83 0.22 1.11
CA ARG A 111 -11.31 1.49 1.69
C ARG A 111 -11.05 2.63 0.73
N LYS A 112 -12.07 3.43 0.43
CA LYS A 112 -11.90 4.68 -0.31
C LYS A 112 -11.00 5.61 0.51
N TRP A 113 -9.92 6.07 -0.11
CA TRP A 113 -9.12 7.14 0.44
C TRP A 113 -9.97 8.41 0.48
N LYS A 114 -10.21 8.94 1.68
CA LYS A 114 -10.77 10.28 1.85
C LYS A 114 -9.59 11.22 2.03
N GLU A 115 -9.34 12.06 1.06
CA GLU A 115 -8.46 13.20 1.25
C GLU A 115 -9.16 14.17 2.19
N THR A 116 -8.73 14.24 3.45
CA THR A 116 -9.04 15.41 4.27
C THR A 116 -8.11 16.52 3.79
N VAL A 117 -8.54 17.21 2.74
CA VAL A 117 -7.98 18.52 2.40
C VAL A 117 -8.61 19.49 3.39
N GLN A 118 -7.88 19.83 4.46
CA GLN A 118 -8.14 21.10 5.11
C GLN A 118 -7.52 22.16 4.20
N LYS A 119 -8.39 22.88 3.48
CA LYS A 119 -8.06 24.16 2.87
C LYS A 119 -7.94 25.21 3.97
#